data_AF-A0A2E1MZ99-F1
#
_entry.id   AF-A0A2E1MZ99-F1
#
_cell.length_a   1.000
_cell.length_b   1.000
_cell.length_c   1.000
_cell.angle_alpha   90.00
_cell.angle_beta   90.00
_cell.angle_gamma   90.00
#
_symmetry.space_group_name_H-M   'P 1'
#
loop_
_entity.id
_entity.type
_entity.pdbx_description
1 polymer ?
#
loop_
_entity_poly.entity_id
_entity_poly.type
_entity_poly.pdbx_seq_one_letter_code
_entity_poly.pdbx_strand_id
1 'polypeptide(L)'
;MTIYMNNFDLDDENNYIKAFNCNIETAFINYTIIIEEFINSSKKMVTSIYYKYILIKGIENIYHVFNLLLLHSKNIDLVNYHTKKSILYYCEFIEQIKDDSNKLLNLNIKDATIFIYKKILYSIKKNLNNITDIEQQNILTLDKIIMFYNSVLSNTIITNKNLNIELNNKNIVKNIFKNNFNELIGNIDSIIVCNDIILTKIHSIEKTIQLYKLIIKYIDKYEIKTLNIVDIENINLLPNNKIIKKLFKL
;
A
#
# COMPACT_ATOMS: atom_id res chain seq x y z
N MET A 1 -0.04 21.95 29.90
CA MET A 1 0.24 20.51 29.94
C MET A 1 1.19 20.22 28.79
N THR A 2 2.48 20.15 29.08
CA THR A 2 3.57 19.99 28.10
C THR A 2 3.50 18.56 27.57
N ILE A 3 3.06 18.39 26.33
CA ILE A 3 3.20 17.14 25.61
C ILE A 3 4.71 16.99 25.37
N TYR A 4 5.32 15.96 25.97
CA TYR A 4 6.64 15.52 25.56
C TYR A 4 6.51 15.14 24.07
N MET A 5 6.92 16.05 23.18
CA MET A 5 7.22 15.67 21.81
C MET A 5 8.40 14.71 21.93
N ASN A 6 8.13 13.41 21.78
CA ASN A 6 9.21 12.47 21.48
C ASN A 6 9.95 13.04 20.27
N ASN A 7 11.22 13.38 20.47
CA ASN A 7 12.02 14.03 19.45
C ASN A 7 12.45 12.97 18.44
N PHE A 8 11.53 12.57 17.55
CA PHE A 8 11.79 11.68 16.42
C PHE A 8 12.59 12.43 15.36
N ASP A 9 13.84 12.70 15.69
CA ASP A 9 14.84 13.21 14.78
C ASP A 9 15.52 12.01 14.07
N LEU A 10 15.63 12.09 12.74
CA LEU A 10 16.32 11.08 11.94
C LEU A 10 17.83 11.11 12.17
N ASP A 11 18.37 12.24 12.64
CA ASP A 11 19.79 12.37 12.95
C ASP A 11 20.14 11.81 14.35
N ASP A 12 19.15 11.56 15.21
CA ASP A 12 19.36 10.99 16.54
C ASP A 12 19.39 9.45 16.50
N GLU A 13 20.55 8.86 16.79
CA GLU A 13 20.76 7.41 16.83
C GLU A 13 19.89 6.71 17.86
N ASN A 14 19.47 7.39 18.92
CA ASN A 14 18.63 6.79 19.96
C ASN A 14 17.24 6.42 19.43
N ASN A 15 16.82 7.04 18.32
CA ASN A 15 15.56 6.69 17.68
C ASN A 15 15.62 5.43 16.82
N TYR A 16 16.81 4.87 16.60
CA TYR A 16 17.02 3.65 15.82
C TYR A 16 17.16 2.44 16.74
N ILE A 17 16.30 1.44 16.56
CA ILE A 17 16.22 0.29 17.45
C ILE A 17 16.93 -0.91 16.82
N LYS A 18 17.55 -1.77 17.65
CA LYS A 18 18.31 -2.95 17.18
C LYS A 18 17.42 -4.05 16.61
N ALA A 19 16.21 -4.20 17.14
CA ALA A 19 15.20 -5.16 16.72
C ALA A 19 13.88 -4.44 16.48
N PHE A 20 13.03 -5.00 15.62
CA PHE A 20 11.71 -4.44 15.36
C PHE A 20 10.89 -4.32 16.65
N ASN A 21 10.37 -3.13 16.91
CA ASN A 21 9.51 -2.87 18.06
C ASN A 21 8.02 -3.24 17.82
N CYS A 22 7.69 -3.83 16.67
CA CYS A 22 6.34 -4.24 16.33
C CYS A 22 6.32 -5.53 15.49
N ASN A 23 5.17 -6.22 15.49
CA ASN A 23 4.91 -7.34 14.59
C ASN A 23 4.39 -6.88 13.21
N ILE A 24 4.29 -7.82 12.26
CA ILE A 24 3.84 -7.58 10.88
C ILE A 24 2.43 -6.94 10.86
N GLU A 25 1.51 -7.46 11.68
CA GLU A 25 0.13 -6.94 11.76
C GLU A 25 0.09 -5.47 12.19
N THR A 26 0.83 -5.14 13.24
CA THR A 26 0.89 -3.77 13.78
C THR A 26 1.50 -2.82 12.75
N ALA A 27 2.58 -3.24 12.07
CA ALA A 27 3.19 -2.44 11.02
C ALA A 27 2.21 -2.21 9.85
N PHE A 28 1.50 -3.26 9.42
CA PHE A 28 0.50 -3.16 8.36
C PHE A 28 -0.68 -2.27 8.75
N ILE A 29 -1.23 -2.40 9.96
CA ILE A 29 -2.30 -1.54 10.45
C ILE A 29 -1.87 -0.08 10.42
N ASN A 30 -0.67 0.23 10.93
CA ASN A 30 -0.11 1.57 10.89
C ASN A 30 -0.01 2.12 9.47
N TYR A 31 0.48 1.31 8.53
CA TYR A 31 0.50 1.65 7.11
C TYR A 31 -0.90 1.99 6.57
N THR A 32 -1.92 1.19 6.87
CA THR A 32 -3.30 1.47 6.41
C THR A 32 -3.88 2.76 6.99
N ILE A 33 -3.51 3.12 8.22
CA ILE A 33 -3.92 4.39 8.86
C ILE A 33 -3.27 5.57 8.14
N ILE A 34 -1.98 5.47 7.82
CA ILE A 34 -1.23 6.50 7.08
C ILE A 34 -1.83 6.72 5.69
N ILE A 35 -2.12 5.65 4.95
CA ILE A 35 -2.82 5.73 3.66
C ILE A 35 -4.19 6.37 3.83
N GLU A 36 -4.86 6.10 4.94
CA GLU A 36 -6.16 6.67 5.19
C GLU A 36 -6.13 8.18 5.43
N GLU A 37 -5.18 8.63 6.24
CA GLU A 37 -4.89 10.04 6.47
C GLU A 37 -4.54 10.74 5.15
N PHE A 38 -3.67 10.15 4.32
CA PHE A 38 -3.34 10.70 3.00
C PHE A 38 -4.56 10.90 2.10
N ILE A 39 -5.38 9.85 1.91
CA ILE A 39 -6.57 9.93 1.07
C ILE A 39 -7.56 10.96 1.60
N ASN A 40 -7.65 11.13 2.92
CA ASN A 40 -8.51 12.16 3.51
C ASN A 40 -7.95 13.58 3.27
N SER A 41 -6.65 13.78 3.42
CA SER A 41 -5.97 15.05 3.13
C SER A 41 -6.06 15.43 1.66
N SER A 42 -5.98 14.45 0.75
CA SER A 42 -6.09 14.69 -0.68
C SER A 42 -7.50 15.04 -1.14
N LYS A 43 -8.56 14.87 -0.33
CA LYS A 43 -9.95 15.21 -0.75
C LYS A 43 -10.10 16.67 -1.20
N LYS A 44 -9.29 17.58 -0.67
CA LYS A 44 -9.27 18.99 -1.09
C LYS A 44 -8.78 19.16 -2.53
N MET A 45 -8.13 18.14 -3.09
CA MET A 45 -7.50 18.14 -4.41
C MET A 45 -8.37 17.54 -5.53
N VAL A 46 -9.58 17.06 -5.20
CA VAL A 46 -10.53 16.27 -6.02
C VAL A 46 -10.92 16.94 -7.34
N THR A 47 -10.84 18.26 -7.44
CA THR A 47 -11.21 19.02 -8.65
C THR A 47 -10.21 18.90 -9.81
N SER A 48 -9.04 18.30 -9.59
CA SER A 48 -8.04 18.14 -10.64
C SER A 48 -8.36 16.95 -11.55
N ILE A 49 -8.27 17.15 -12.87
CA ILE A 49 -8.35 16.04 -13.86
C ILE A 49 -7.22 15.00 -13.64
N TYR A 50 -6.16 15.40 -12.92
CA TYR A 50 -5.03 14.56 -12.53
C TYR A 50 -5.16 13.96 -11.13
N TYR A 51 -6.30 14.12 -10.45
CA TYR A 51 -6.46 13.70 -9.05
C TYR A 51 -6.13 12.21 -8.82
N LYS A 52 -6.57 11.32 -9.72
CA LYS A 52 -6.23 9.89 -9.64
C LYS A 52 -4.73 9.64 -9.76
N TYR A 53 -4.07 10.35 -10.68
CA TYR A 53 -2.63 10.25 -10.87
C TYR A 53 -1.87 10.74 -9.64
N ILE A 54 -2.30 11.85 -9.04
CA ILE A 54 -1.78 12.37 -7.76
C ILE A 54 -1.96 11.34 -6.64
N LEU A 55 -3.15 10.74 -6.52
CA LEU A 55 -3.41 9.71 -5.52
C LEU A 55 -2.48 8.50 -5.66
N ILE A 56 -2.37 7.95 -6.87
CA ILE A 56 -1.52 6.78 -7.13
C ILE A 56 -0.06 7.11 -6.81
N LYS A 57 0.43 8.27 -7.24
CA LYS A 57 1.81 8.69 -6.95
C LYS A 57 2.05 8.98 -5.47
N GLY A 58 1.07 9.52 -4.77
CA GLY A 58 1.15 9.68 -3.32
C GLY A 58 1.20 8.35 -2.58
N ILE A 59 0.40 7.36 -2.98
CA ILE A 59 0.43 5.99 -2.42
C ILE A 59 1.80 5.35 -2.66
N GLU A 60 2.36 5.46 -3.87
CA GLU A 60 3.72 4.99 -4.19
C GLU A 60 4.78 5.66 -3.29
N ASN A 61 4.71 6.99 -3.12
CA ASN A 61 5.63 7.72 -2.26
C ASN A 61 5.56 7.28 -0.79
N ILE A 62 4.34 7.10 -0.26
CA ILE A 62 4.10 6.62 1.11
C ILE A 62 4.71 5.22 1.29
N TYR A 63 4.44 4.31 0.35
CA TYR A 63 5.01 2.97 0.33
C TYR A 63 6.54 3.00 0.44
N HIS A 64 7.20 3.77 -0.43
CA HIS A 64 8.66 3.84 -0.45
C HIS A 64 9.23 4.45 0.83
N VAL A 65 8.65 5.55 1.33
CA VAL A 65 9.11 6.20 2.57
C VAL A 65 8.93 5.28 3.78
N PHE A 66 7.75 4.65 3.90
CA PHE A 66 7.44 3.74 5.00
C PHE A 66 8.42 2.57 5.04
N ASN A 67 8.60 1.88 3.91
CA ASN A 67 9.50 0.71 3.83
C ASN A 67 10.95 1.08 4.08
N LEU A 68 11.42 2.19 3.52
CA LEU A 68 12.80 2.64 3.70
C LEU A 68 13.07 2.98 5.17
N LEU A 69 12.18 3.73 5.81
CA LEU A 69 12.31 4.07 7.23
C LEU A 69 12.22 2.82 8.09
N LEU A 70 11.31 1.89 7.79
CA LEU A 70 11.13 0.68 8.57
C LEU A 70 12.37 -0.22 8.50
N LEU A 71 12.93 -0.38 7.31
CA LEU A 71 14.15 -1.15 7.07
C LEU A 71 15.34 -0.60 7.86
N HIS A 72 15.51 0.72 7.91
CA HIS A 72 16.68 1.34 8.54
C HIS A 72 16.52 1.63 10.03
N SER A 73 15.32 2.01 10.49
CA SER A 73 15.10 2.41 11.88
C SER A 73 14.63 1.29 12.79
N LYS A 74 13.93 0.29 12.22
CA LYS A 74 13.21 -0.76 12.97
C LYS A 74 12.25 -0.22 14.05
N ASN A 75 11.89 1.07 13.98
CA ASN A 75 11.09 1.78 14.96
C ASN A 75 9.79 2.29 14.33
N ILE A 76 8.68 1.61 14.60
CA ILE A 76 7.38 1.93 13.99
C ILE A 76 6.90 3.34 14.35
N ASP A 77 7.23 3.87 15.52
CA ASP A 77 6.77 5.20 15.94
C ASP A 77 7.50 6.30 15.15
N LEU A 78 8.80 6.12 14.95
CA LEU A 78 9.61 6.99 14.09
C LEU A 78 9.14 6.89 12.63
N VAL A 79 8.90 5.67 12.13
CA VAL A 79 8.36 5.43 10.79
C VAL A 79 7.03 6.17 10.60
N ASN A 80 6.12 6.03 11.56
CA ASN A 80 4.82 6.69 11.56
C ASN A 80 4.96 8.20 11.51
N TYR A 81 5.80 8.77 12.37
CA TYR A 81 6.01 10.20 12.45
C TYR A 81 6.52 10.79 11.11
N HIS A 82 7.59 10.21 10.54
CA HIS A 82 8.16 10.75 9.30
C HIS A 82 7.36 10.42 8.05
N THR A 83 6.66 9.29 8.01
CA THR A 83 5.78 8.98 6.87
C THR A 83 4.56 9.91 6.86
N LYS A 84 4.00 10.27 8.02
CA LYS A 84 2.94 11.30 8.10
C LYS A 84 3.47 12.67 7.69
N LYS A 85 4.70 13.01 8.11
CA LYS A 85 5.36 14.25 7.70
C LYS A 85 5.63 14.31 6.19
N SER A 86 5.99 13.20 5.56
CA SER A 86 6.17 13.12 4.11
C SER A 86 4.86 13.29 3.34
N ILE A 87 3.74 12.82 3.88
CA ILE A 87 2.40 13.11 3.33
C ILE A 87 2.12 14.61 3.30
N LEU A 88 2.39 15.31 4.41
CA LEU A 88 2.18 16.77 4.47
C LEU A 88 3.02 17.48 3.41
N TYR A 89 4.31 17.12 3.31
CA TYR A 89 5.20 17.65 2.27
C TYR A 89 4.70 17.36 0.86
N TYR A 90 4.21 16.15 0.60
CA TYR A 90 3.61 15.81 -0.68
C TYR A 90 2.41 16.71 -0.98
N CYS A 91 1.47 16.80 -0.04
CA CYS A 91 0.24 17.56 -0.23
C CYS A 91 0.51 19.05 -0.46
N GLU A 92 1.38 19.66 0.34
CA GLU A 92 1.79 21.07 0.19
C GLU A 92 2.45 21.31 -1.18
N PHE A 93 3.32 20.40 -1.62
CA PHE A 93 3.98 20.51 -2.93
C PHE A 93 2.97 20.43 -4.08
N ILE A 94 1.97 19.54 -3.98
CA ILE A 94 0.90 19.43 -4.97
C ILE A 94 0.04 20.70 -5.01
N GLU A 95 -0.23 21.32 -3.87
CA GLU A 95 -0.94 22.61 -3.81
C GLU A 95 -0.12 23.71 -4.49
N GLN A 96 1.20 23.76 -4.28
CA GLN A 96 2.08 24.71 -4.95
C GLN A 96 2.13 24.54 -6.47
N ILE A 97 2.04 23.29 -6.98
CA ILE A 97 1.95 23.01 -8.42
C ILE A 97 0.66 23.57 -9.03
N LYS A 98 -0.43 23.58 -8.26
CA LYS A 98 -1.73 24.10 -8.72
C LYS A 98 -1.81 25.62 -8.74
N ASP A 99 -0.96 26.29 -7.98
CA ASP A 99 -0.97 27.75 -7.90
C ASP A 99 -0.32 28.36 -9.15
N ASP A 100 -1.10 29.15 -9.89
CA ASP A 100 -0.71 29.75 -11.16
C ASP A 100 0.49 30.71 -11.02
N SER A 101 0.75 31.23 -9.82
CA SER A 101 1.93 32.06 -9.52
C SER A 101 3.25 31.30 -9.64
N ASN A 102 3.23 29.97 -9.52
CA ASN A 102 4.42 29.11 -9.54
C ASN A 102 4.67 28.45 -10.90
N LYS A 103 3.86 28.75 -11.92
CA LYS A 103 4.04 28.24 -13.31
C LYS A 103 5.42 28.51 -13.88
N LEU A 104 6.12 29.54 -13.39
CA LEU A 104 7.46 29.91 -13.81
C LEU A 104 8.52 28.82 -13.51
N LEU A 105 8.28 27.98 -12.50
CA LEU A 105 9.19 26.91 -12.08
C LEU A 105 8.94 25.57 -12.80
N ASN A 106 7.86 25.43 -13.57
CA ASN A 106 7.48 24.18 -14.27
C ASN A 106 7.51 22.92 -13.38
N LEU A 107 7.11 23.05 -12.11
CA LEU A 107 7.12 21.95 -11.14
C LEU A 107 6.13 20.85 -11.56
N ASN A 108 6.54 19.60 -11.40
CA ASN A 108 5.71 18.43 -11.67
C ASN A 108 5.72 17.44 -10.49
N ILE A 109 4.87 16.42 -10.58
CA ILE A 109 4.66 15.44 -9.49
C ILE A 109 5.92 14.62 -9.19
N LYS A 110 6.83 14.41 -10.16
CA LYS A 110 8.11 13.74 -9.90
C LYS A 110 9.02 14.59 -9.03
N ASP A 111 8.95 15.91 -9.16
CA ASP A 111 9.72 16.83 -8.32
C ASP A 111 9.26 16.75 -6.86
N ALA A 112 7.96 16.55 -6.63
CA ALA A 112 7.42 16.30 -5.28
C ALA A 112 8.01 15.01 -4.67
N THR A 113 8.07 13.92 -5.45
CA THR A 113 8.73 12.66 -5.01
C THR A 113 10.20 12.88 -4.69
N ILE A 114 10.94 13.56 -5.57
CA ILE A 114 12.37 13.86 -5.35
C ILE A 114 12.56 14.73 -4.11
N PHE A 115 11.70 15.72 -3.89
CA PHE A 115 11.74 16.59 -2.71
C PHE A 115 11.58 15.80 -1.41
N ILE A 116 10.59 14.91 -1.34
CA ILE A 116 10.35 14.05 -0.18
C ILE A 116 11.54 13.13 0.05
N TYR A 117 12.01 12.47 -1.01
CA TYR A 117 13.18 11.61 -0.94
C TYR A 117 14.41 12.36 -0.45
N LYS A 118 14.63 13.60 -0.89
CA LYS A 118 15.72 14.42 -0.36
C LYS A 118 15.55 14.72 1.14
N LYS A 119 14.33 14.99 1.61
CA LYS A 119 14.06 15.22 3.04
C LYS A 119 14.25 13.98 3.90
N ILE A 120 13.98 12.79 3.35
CA ILE A 120 14.01 11.52 4.08
C ILE A 120 15.37 10.83 3.94
N LEU A 121 15.83 10.51 2.72
CA LEU A 121 17.06 9.73 2.48
C LEU A 121 18.33 10.39 3.02
N TYR A 122 18.44 11.72 2.95
CA TYR A 122 19.63 12.41 3.46
C TYR A 122 19.71 12.39 4.99
N SER A 123 18.56 12.28 5.66
CA SER A 123 18.47 12.33 7.12
C SER A 123 18.52 10.92 7.71
N ILE A 124 18.19 9.87 6.94
CA ILE A 124 18.26 8.50 7.45
C ILE A 124 19.72 8.10 7.69
N LYS A 125 20.06 7.85 8.96
CA LYS A 125 21.28 7.11 9.29
C LYS A 125 21.18 5.68 8.76
N LYS A 126 22.17 5.27 7.96
CA LYS A 126 22.33 3.88 7.53
C LYS A 126 22.70 3.05 8.74
N ASN A 127 21.70 2.50 9.41
CA ASN A 127 21.94 1.53 10.46
C ASN A 127 22.33 0.20 9.81
N LEU A 128 23.61 -0.16 9.92
CA LEU A 128 24.20 -1.39 9.36
C LEU A 128 24.09 -2.57 10.33
N ASN A 129 23.22 -2.48 11.34
CA ASN A 129 23.03 -3.58 12.28
C ASN A 129 22.54 -4.82 11.53
N ASN A 130 23.19 -5.95 11.76
CA ASN A 130 22.85 -7.23 11.13
C ASN A 130 21.36 -7.53 11.35
N ILE A 131 20.58 -7.55 10.27
CA ILE A 131 19.20 -8.02 10.25
C ILE A 131 19.26 -9.54 10.36
N THR A 132 18.49 -10.13 11.27
CA THR A 132 18.41 -11.60 11.36
C THR A 132 17.60 -12.17 10.18
N ASP A 133 17.81 -13.45 9.83
CA ASP A 133 17.06 -14.09 8.74
C ASP A 133 15.53 -14.03 8.96
N ILE A 134 15.09 -14.18 10.22
CA ILE A 134 13.68 -14.09 10.62
C ILE A 134 13.16 -12.67 10.42
N GLU A 135 13.90 -11.65 10.85
CA GLU A 135 13.54 -10.26 10.63
C GLU A 135 13.45 -9.94 9.13
N GLN A 136 14.40 -10.44 8.34
CA GLN A 136 14.39 -10.25 6.89
C GLN A 136 13.16 -10.89 6.24
N GLN A 137 12.81 -12.11 6.62
CA GLN A 137 11.58 -12.76 6.16
C GLN A 137 10.32 -11.99 6.55
N ASN A 138 10.26 -11.47 7.77
CA ASN A 138 9.13 -10.66 8.24
C ASN A 138 8.99 -9.35 7.44
N ILE A 139 10.11 -8.66 7.16
CA ILE A 139 10.11 -7.46 6.29
C ILE A 139 9.62 -7.81 4.89
N LEU A 140 10.13 -8.89 4.28
CA LEU A 140 9.73 -9.32 2.95
C LEU A 140 8.24 -9.69 2.89
N THR A 141 7.73 -10.33 3.93
CA THR A 141 6.31 -10.69 4.04
C THR A 141 5.45 -9.44 4.16
N LEU A 142 5.84 -8.51 5.02
CA LEU A 142 5.15 -7.22 5.17
C LEU A 142 5.14 -6.44 3.85
N ASP A 143 6.28 -6.36 3.18
CA ASP A 143 6.44 -5.68 1.88
C ASP A 143 5.45 -6.23 0.84
N LYS A 144 5.40 -7.55 0.70
CA LYS A 144 4.45 -8.25 -0.18
C LYS A 144 2.99 -7.95 0.16
N ILE A 145 2.62 -7.93 1.44
CA ILE A 145 1.26 -7.60 1.89
C ILE A 145 0.92 -6.15 1.55
N ILE A 146 1.84 -5.22 1.79
CA ILE A 146 1.65 -3.80 1.48
C ILE A 146 1.53 -3.60 -0.04
N MET A 147 2.40 -4.23 -0.84
CA MET A 147 2.33 -4.21 -2.31
C MET A 147 0.99 -4.71 -2.81
N PHE A 148 0.51 -5.85 -2.29
CA PHE A 148 -0.79 -6.39 -2.64
C PHE A 148 -1.92 -5.43 -2.27
N TYR A 149 -1.90 -4.88 -1.05
CA TYR A 149 -2.88 -3.87 -0.62
C TYR A 149 -2.91 -2.64 -1.53
N ASN A 150 -1.74 -2.07 -1.84
CA ASN A 150 -1.62 -0.91 -2.72
C ASN A 150 -2.10 -1.21 -4.14
N SER A 151 -1.86 -2.42 -4.63
CA SER A 151 -2.28 -2.88 -5.94
C SER A 151 -3.81 -2.93 -6.05
N VAL A 152 -4.48 -3.56 -5.07
CA VAL A 152 -5.94 -3.59 -5.00
C VAL A 152 -6.50 -2.17 -4.90
N LEU A 153 -5.96 -1.36 -3.99
CA LEU A 153 -6.41 0.02 -3.77
C LEU A 153 -6.23 0.89 -5.03
N SER A 154 -5.08 0.84 -5.68
CA SER A 154 -4.80 1.61 -6.90
C SER A 154 -5.75 1.20 -8.03
N ASN A 155 -6.01 -0.10 -8.18
CA ASN A 155 -6.99 -0.57 -9.16
C ASN A 155 -8.39 -0.03 -8.86
N THR A 156 -8.78 0.05 -7.57
CA THR A 156 -10.06 0.68 -7.21
C THR A 156 -10.12 2.17 -7.58
N ILE A 157 -9.01 2.90 -7.46
CA ILE A 157 -8.94 4.32 -7.83
C ILE A 157 -9.00 4.49 -9.36
N ILE A 158 -8.28 3.65 -10.11
CA ILE A 158 -8.22 3.73 -11.57
C ILE A 158 -9.59 3.44 -12.19
N THR A 159 -10.23 2.35 -11.78
CA THR A 159 -11.45 1.82 -12.41
C THR A 159 -12.72 2.63 -12.11
N ASN A 160 -12.78 3.36 -11.01
CA ASN A 160 -13.98 4.12 -10.64
C ASN A 160 -14.09 5.41 -11.43
N LYS A 161 -15.22 5.65 -12.11
CA LYS A 161 -15.47 6.95 -12.78
C LYS A 161 -15.87 8.06 -11.80
N ASN A 162 -16.34 7.69 -10.61
CA ASN A 162 -16.85 8.63 -9.60
C ASN A 162 -15.99 8.59 -8.33
N LEU A 163 -15.45 9.74 -7.97
CA LEU A 163 -14.53 9.95 -6.85
C LEU A 163 -15.17 9.64 -5.49
N ASN A 164 -16.49 9.80 -5.33
CA ASN A 164 -17.18 9.44 -4.08
C ASN A 164 -17.30 7.92 -3.90
N ILE A 165 -17.35 7.17 -5.00
CA ILE A 165 -17.39 5.70 -4.98
C ILE A 165 -16.00 5.14 -4.62
N GLU A 166 -14.92 5.82 -5.02
CA GLU A 166 -13.54 5.46 -4.63
C GLU A 166 -13.34 5.47 -3.11
N LEU A 167 -13.87 6.50 -2.44
CA LEU A 167 -13.75 6.67 -0.99
C LEU A 167 -14.47 5.57 -0.20
N ASN A 168 -15.63 5.10 -0.68
CA ASN A 168 -16.35 3.98 -0.06
C ASN A 168 -15.63 2.65 -0.29
N ASN A 169 -15.06 2.45 -1.48
CA ASN A 169 -14.35 1.21 -1.82
C ASN A 169 -13.07 1.01 -1.00
N LYS A 170 -12.37 2.09 -0.63
CA LYS A 170 -11.22 2.01 0.27
C LYS A 170 -11.55 1.32 1.60
N ASN A 171 -12.70 1.64 2.21
CA ASN A 171 -13.11 1.01 3.47
C ASN A 171 -13.39 -0.48 3.30
N ILE A 172 -13.95 -0.87 2.15
CA ILE A 172 -14.17 -2.27 1.79
C ILE A 172 -12.83 -3.00 1.66
N VAL A 173 -11.87 -2.42 0.93
CA VAL A 173 -10.51 -2.97 0.79
C VAL A 173 -9.84 -3.12 2.16
N LYS A 174 -9.85 -2.07 2.98
CA LYS A 174 -9.29 -2.11 4.35
C LYS A 174 -9.89 -3.24 5.18
N ASN A 175 -11.22 -3.40 5.17
CA ASN A 175 -11.90 -4.43 5.94
C ASN A 175 -11.60 -5.85 5.43
N ILE A 176 -11.43 -6.04 4.13
CA ILE A 176 -11.02 -7.34 3.56
C ILE A 176 -9.64 -7.73 4.10
N PHE A 177 -8.68 -6.81 4.08
CA PHE A 177 -7.34 -7.11 4.56
C PHE A 177 -7.31 -7.34 6.08
N LYS A 178 -7.99 -6.49 6.85
CA LYS A 178 -8.06 -6.62 8.31
C LYS A 178 -8.69 -7.94 8.75
N ASN A 179 -9.78 -8.35 8.13
CA ASN A 179 -10.53 -9.53 8.55
C ASN A 179 -9.89 -10.86 8.15
N ASN A 180 -8.91 -10.84 7.24
CA ASN A 180 -8.28 -12.05 6.73
C ASN A 180 -6.74 -11.97 6.81
N PHE A 181 -6.23 -11.25 7.81
CA PHE A 181 -4.81 -10.92 7.89
C PHE A 181 -3.92 -12.16 8.08
N ASN A 182 -4.39 -13.15 8.86
CA ASN A 182 -3.67 -14.38 9.11
C ASN A 182 -3.57 -15.25 7.85
N GLU A 183 -4.67 -15.39 7.12
CA GLU A 183 -4.73 -16.12 5.84
C GLU A 183 -3.86 -15.44 4.78
N LEU A 184 -3.81 -14.09 4.79
CA LEU A 184 -2.93 -13.31 3.91
C LEU A 184 -1.46 -13.60 4.18
N ILE A 185 -1.02 -13.56 5.44
CA ILE A 185 0.37 -13.86 5.81
C ILE A 185 0.77 -15.26 5.35
N GLY A 186 -0.06 -16.26 5.62
CA GLY A 186 0.27 -17.65 5.30
C GLY A 186 0.40 -17.95 3.81
N ASN A 187 -0.26 -17.15 2.95
CA ASN A 187 -0.43 -17.48 1.54
C ASN A 187 -0.07 -16.35 0.57
N ILE A 188 0.65 -15.32 1.03
CA ILE A 188 0.84 -14.08 0.26
C ILE A 188 1.43 -14.31 -1.14
N ASP A 189 2.34 -15.26 -1.29
CA ASP A 189 2.97 -15.57 -2.58
C ASP A 189 1.97 -16.08 -3.62
N SER A 190 1.11 -17.02 -3.23
CA SER A 190 0.03 -17.51 -4.09
C SER A 190 -1.00 -16.42 -4.42
N ILE A 191 -1.26 -15.51 -3.47
CA ILE A 191 -2.21 -14.40 -3.67
C ILE A 191 -1.66 -13.39 -4.68
N ILE A 192 -0.36 -13.06 -4.62
CA ILE A 192 0.28 -12.15 -5.56
C ILE A 192 0.20 -12.68 -6.99
N VAL A 193 0.47 -13.97 -7.20
CA VAL A 193 0.34 -14.59 -8.54
C VAL A 193 -1.09 -14.45 -9.06
N CYS A 194 -2.09 -14.67 -8.21
CA CYS A 194 -3.49 -14.47 -8.60
C CYS A 194 -3.82 -13.00 -8.88
N ASN A 195 -3.24 -12.06 -8.14
CA ASN A 195 -3.45 -10.64 -8.29
C ASN A 195 -3.06 -10.13 -9.69
N ASP A 196 -1.89 -10.52 -10.18
CA ASP A 196 -1.40 -10.09 -11.50
C ASP A 196 -2.35 -10.56 -12.63
N ILE A 197 -2.93 -11.74 -12.46
CA ILE A 197 -3.88 -12.31 -13.41
C ILE A 197 -5.23 -11.57 -13.35
N ILE A 198 -5.69 -11.22 -12.15
CA ILE A 198 -6.92 -10.45 -11.97
C ILE A 198 -6.81 -9.07 -12.62
N LEU A 199 -5.69 -8.37 -12.37
CA LEU A 199 -5.47 -7.02 -12.88
C LEU A 199 -5.41 -6.97 -14.41
N THR A 200 -4.88 -8.00 -15.05
CA THR A 200 -4.79 -8.07 -16.51
C THR A 200 -6.12 -8.42 -17.19
N LYS A 201 -7.06 -9.06 -16.48
CA LYS A 201 -8.27 -9.66 -17.08
C LYS A 201 -9.60 -9.09 -16.58
N ILE A 202 -9.63 -8.46 -15.41
CA ILE A 202 -10.87 -8.00 -14.77
C ILE A 202 -10.86 -6.47 -14.65
N HIS A 203 -11.74 -5.82 -15.42
CA HIS A 203 -11.92 -4.36 -15.38
C HIS A 203 -13.08 -3.91 -14.47
N SER A 204 -13.79 -4.84 -13.83
CA SER A 204 -14.92 -4.57 -12.94
C SER A 204 -14.50 -4.67 -11.47
N ILE A 205 -14.60 -3.56 -10.75
CA ILE A 205 -14.22 -3.48 -9.34
C ILE A 205 -15.02 -4.42 -8.43
N GLU A 206 -16.31 -4.57 -8.66
CA GLU A 206 -17.17 -5.47 -7.87
C GLU A 206 -16.73 -6.92 -8.04
N LYS A 207 -16.40 -7.32 -9.28
CA LYS A 207 -15.87 -8.65 -9.58
C LYS A 207 -14.48 -8.85 -8.97
N THR A 208 -13.61 -7.85 -9.07
CA THR A 208 -12.28 -7.86 -8.44
C THR A 208 -12.36 -8.05 -6.93
N ILE A 209 -13.21 -7.27 -6.25
CA ILE A 209 -13.43 -7.37 -4.79
C ILE A 209 -14.02 -8.74 -4.41
N GLN A 210 -15.00 -9.23 -5.16
CA GLN A 210 -15.56 -10.56 -4.94
C GLN A 210 -14.50 -11.65 -5.12
N LEU A 211 -13.65 -11.54 -6.14
CA LEU A 211 -12.60 -12.51 -6.38
C LEU A 211 -11.58 -12.56 -5.26
N TYR A 212 -11.13 -11.41 -4.74
CA TYR A 212 -10.22 -11.39 -3.61
C TYR A 212 -10.83 -12.03 -2.36
N LYS A 213 -12.10 -11.73 -2.04
CA LYS A 213 -12.80 -12.39 -0.93
C LYS A 213 -12.82 -13.91 -1.09
N LEU A 214 -13.00 -14.39 -2.33
CA LEU A 214 -13.03 -15.81 -2.64
C LEU A 214 -11.64 -16.45 -2.57
N ILE A 215 -10.63 -15.84 -3.18
CA ILE A 215 -9.24 -16.32 -3.14
C ILE A 215 -8.79 -16.47 -1.70
N ILE A 216 -8.93 -15.40 -0.92
CA ILE A 216 -8.55 -15.39 0.49
C ILE A 216 -9.29 -16.47 1.29
N LYS A 217 -10.59 -16.66 1.06
CA LYS A 217 -11.40 -17.68 1.76
C LYS A 217 -11.01 -19.12 1.42
N TYR A 218 -10.51 -19.38 0.21
CA TYR A 218 -10.32 -20.74 -0.30
C TYR A 218 -8.85 -21.15 -0.44
N ILE A 219 -7.91 -20.26 -0.13
CA ILE A 219 -6.48 -20.51 -0.36
C ILE A 219 -5.91 -21.65 0.51
N ASP A 220 -6.34 -21.73 1.78
CA ASP A 220 -5.90 -22.79 2.71
C ASP A 220 -6.44 -24.18 2.34
N LYS A 221 -7.54 -24.23 1.59
CA LYS A 221 -8.27 -25.48 1.33
C LYS A 221 -7.74 -26.25 0.11
N TYR A 222 -6.99 -25.60 -0.78
CA TYR A 222 -6.78 -26.12 -2.13
C TYR A 222 -5.35 -26.10 -2.65
N GLU A 223 -4.32 -25.86 -1.82
CA GLU A 223 -2.91 -25.81 -2.25
C GLU A 223 -2.77 -25.12 -3.61
N ILE A 224 -3.08 -23.82 -3.68
CA ILE A 224 -3.09 -23.01 -4.91
C ILE A 224 -1.66 -22.72 -5.39
N LYS A 225 -0.85 -23.77 -5.57
CA LYS A 225 0.52 -23.73 -6.11
C LYS A 225 0.55 -24.02 -7.62
N THR A 226 -0.58 -24.39 -8.23
CA THR A 226 -0.62 -24.93 -9.60
C THR A 226 -1.76 -24.38 -10.48
N LEU A 227 -2.26 -23.16 -10.23
CA LEU A 227 -3.11 -22.49 -11.23
C LEU A 227 -2.22 -22.02 -12.38
N ASN A 228 -2.17 -22.80 -13.45
CA ASN A 228 -1.54 -22.36 -14.70
C ASN A 228 -2.36 -21.23 -15.31
N ILE A 229 -1.67 -20.27 -15.94
CA ILE A 229 -2.21 -19.05 -16.56
C ILE A 229 -3.41 -19.34 -17.50
N VAL A 230 -3.44 -20.53 -18.12
CA VAL A 230 -4.49 -21.03 -19.01
C VAL A 230 -5.81 -21.37 -18.30
N ASP A 231 -5.76 -21.77 -17.03
CA ASP A 231 -6.96 -22.14 -16.23
C ASP A 231 -7.79 -20.91 -15.84
N ILE A 232 -7.17 -19.74 -15.79
CA ILE A 232 -7.85 -18.47 -15.50
C ILE A 232 -8.30 -17.76 -16.79
N GLU A 233 -7.70 -18.07 -17.95
CA GLU A 233 -8.12 -17.58 -19.28
C GLU A 233 -9.43 -18.22 -19.75
N ASN A 234 -9.67 -19.45 -19.32
CA ASN A 234 -10.82 -20.26 -19.69
C ASN A 234 -11.86 -20.39 -18.57
N ILE A 235 -12.13 -19.33 -17.81
CA ILE A 235 -13.20 -19.32 -16.77
C ILE A 235 -14.57 -19.75 -17.36
N ASN A 236 -14.79 -19.54 -18.66
CA ASN A 236 -15.98 -19.99 -19.39
C ASN A 236 -15.85 -21.36 -20.08
N LEU A 237 -14.67 -21.99 -20.12
CA LEU A 237 -14.39 -23.19 -20.92
C LEU A 237 -13.78 -24.37 -20.14
N LEU A 238 -13.49 -24.26 -18.84
CA LEU A 238 -13.05 -25.40 -18.04
C LEU A 238 -14.21 -26.38 -17.76
N PRO A 239 -14.24 -27.59 -18.33
CA PRO A 239 -15.41 -28.46 -18.21
C PRO A 239 -15.56 -29.05 -16.80
N ASN A 240 -14.47 -29.22 -16.04
CA ASN A 240 -14.48 -30.14 -14.89
C ASN A 240 -13.94 -29.62 -13.55
N ASN A 241 -13.62 -28.34 -13.39
CA ASN A 241 -13.22 -27.84 -12.07
C ASN A 241 -14.44 -27.34 -11.29
N LYS A 242 -15.07 -28.22 -10.49
CA LYS A 242 -16.24 -27.94 -9.63
C LYS A 242 -16.08 -26.70 -8.74
N ILE A 243 -14.85 -26.26 -8.50
CA ILE A 243 -14.47 -25.14 -7.65
C ILE A 243 -14.75 -23.81 -8.37
N ILE A 244 -14.31 -23.65 -9.62
CA ILE A 244 -14.49 -22.41 -10.41
C ILE A 244 -15.99 -22.16 -10.69
N LYS A 245 -16.76 -23.18 -11.06
CA LYS A 245 -18.23 -23.06 -11.23
C LYS A 245 -18.95 -22.60 -9.96
N LYS A 246 -18.47 -22.97 -8.77
CA LYS A 246 -19.01 -22.51 -7.47
C LYS A 246 -18.56 -21.10 -7.10
N LEU A 247 -17.35 -20.70 -7.49
CA LEU A 247 -16.77 -19.39 -7.20
C LEU A 247 -17.39 -18.27 -8.06
N PHE A 248 -17.79 -18.57 -9.30
CA PHE A 248 -18.23 -17.55 -10.26
C PHE A 248 -19.75 -17.40 -10.42
N LYS A 249 -20.60 -18.24 -9.80
CA LYS A 249 -22.08 -18.26 -9.97
C LYS A 249 -22.49 -17.88 -11.42
N LEU A 250 -22.06 -18.71 -12.36
CA LEU A 250 -22.74 -18.91 -13.64
C LEU A 250 -23.66 -20.12 -13.50
#